data_AF-A0A3C0G0Z0-F1
#
_entry.id   AF-A0A3C0G0Z0-F1
#
_cell.length_a   1.000
_cell.length_b   1.000
_cell.length_c   1.000
_cell.angle_alpha   90.00
_cell.angle_beta   90.00
_cell.angle_gamma   90.00
#
_symmetry.space_group_name_H-M   'P 1'
#
loop_
_entity.id
_entity.type
_entity.pdbx_description
1 polymer ?
#
loop_
_entity_poly.entity_id
_entity_poly.type
_entity_poly.pdbx_seq_one_letter_code
_entity_poly.pdbx_strand_id
1 'polypeptide(L)' 'GGRILEPVVGWTSHHSICAIKDKYYLFYHDSSLSRGVTHLRSVKMIELEHQPDGHIKTISPYTN' A
#
# COMPACT_ATOMS: atom_id res chain seq x y z
N GLY A 1 15.31 8.89 4.24
CA GLY A 1 14.00 9.01 3.58
C GLY A 1 13.23 7.74 3.83
N GLY A 2 11.98 7.83 4.28
CA GLY A 2 11.12 6.67 4.49
C GLY A 2 10.25 6.40 3.28
N ARG A 3 10.09 5.13 2.90
CA ARG A 3 9.11 4.68 1.90
C ARG A 3 8.24 3.62 2.56
N ILE A 4 6.93 3.77 2.42
CA ILE A 4 5.96 2.82 2.97
C ILE A 4 5.52 1.83 1.88
N LEU A 5 5.32 2.33 0.65
CA LEU A 5 4.82 1.58 -0.49
C LEU A 5 5.60 1.94 -1.76
N GLU A 6 6.04 0.91 -2.50
CA GLU A 6 6.62 1.06 -3.84
C GLU A 6 5.55 1.50 -4.88
N PRO A 7 5.94 2.07 -6.04
CA PRO A 7 5.01 2.52 -7.06
C PRO A 7 4.00 1.45 -7.47
N VAL A 8 2.75 1.89 -7.65
CA VAL A 8 1.61 1.07 -8.07
C VAL A 8 1.26 1.36 -9.53
N VAL A 9 0.47 0.48 -10.15
CA VAL A 9 -0.12 0.69 -11.48
C VAL A 9 -1.11 1.85 -11.43
N GLY A 10 -0.93 2.82 -12.32
CA GLY A 10 -1.67 4.09 -12.35
C GLY A 10 -0.84 5.25 -11.79
N TRP A 11 -1.20 6.49 -12.14
CA TRP A 11 -0.37 7.66 -11.79
C TRP A 11 -0.47 8.07 -10.31
N THR A 12 -1.65 7.94 -9.69
CA THR A 12 -1.86 8.36 -8.31
C THR A 12 -1.50 7.27 -7.31
N SER A 13 -0.83 7.65 -6.22
CA SER A 13 -0.70 6.84 -5.02
C SER A 13 -1.32 7.58 -3.83
N HIS A 14 -2.21 6.94 -3.11
CA HIS A 14 -2.86 7.45 -1.90
C HIS A 14 -3.05 6.29 -0.93
N HIS A 15 -2.85 6.57 0.37
CA HIS A 15 -2.89 5.52 1.40
C HIS A 15 -3.41 6.04 2.74
N SER A 16 -3.80 5.10 3.59
CA SER A 16 -4.09 5.33 5.01
C SER A 16 -3.62 4.12 5.82
N ILE A 17 -3.16 4.35 7.06
CA ILE A 17 -2.74 3.29 7.98
C ILE A 17 -3.74 3.22 9.13
N CYS A 18 -4.22 2.02 9.45
CA CYS A 18 -5.17 1.81 10.54
C CYS A 18 -4.83 0.55 11.34
N ALA A 19 -4.96 0.64 12.66
CA ALA A 19 -4.87 -0.49 13.56
C ALA A 19 -6.24 -1.18 13.69
N ILE A 20 -6.28 -2.49 13.42
CA ILE A 20 -7.49 -3.31 13.49
C ILE A 20 -7.12 -4.61 14.20
N LYS A 21 -7.74 -4.89 15.35
CA LYS A 21 -7.55 -6.14 16.12
C LYS A 21 -6.07 -6.49 16.30
N ASP A 22 -5.31 -5.57 16.90
CA ASP A 22 -3.89 -5.70 17.24
C ASP A 22 -2.92 -5.81 16.05
N LYS A 23 -3.41 -5.61 14.82
CA LYS A 23 -2.60 -5.56 13.60
C LYS A 23 -2.69 -4.21 12.93
N TYR A 24 -1.63 -3.79 12.26
CA TYR A 24 -1.64 -2.60 11.43
C TYR A 24 -1.85 -2.97 9.97
N TYR A 25 -2.63 -2.17 9.28
CA TYR A 25 -2.94 -2.36 7.87
C TYR A 25 -2.66 -1.10 7.09
N LEU A 26 -2.04 -1.28 5.92
CA LEU A 26 -1.92 -0.25 4.90
C LEU A 26 -3.06 -0.44 3.90
N PHE A 27 -3.95 0.53 3.86
CA PHE A 27 -4.95 0.65 2.80
C PHE A 27 -4.39 1.55 1.71
N TYR A 28 -4.45 1.10 0.46
CA TYR A 28 -3.95 1.84 -0.70
C TYR A 28 -4.83 1.55 -1.92
N HIS A 29 -4.51 2.16 -3.06
CA HIS A 29 -5.18 1.84 -4.32
C HIS A 29 -4.19 1.54 -5.44
N ASP A 30 -4.66 0.84 -6.47
CA ASP A 30 -4.03 0.82 -7.77
C ASP A 30 -5.08 0.80 -8.90
N SER A 31 -4.62 0.85 -10.14
CA SER A 31 -5.45 0.78 -11.34
C SER A 31 -5.35 -0.59 -12.02
N SER A 32 -4.99 -1.66 -11.31
CA SER A 32 -4.76 -2.97 -11.93
C SER A 32 -6.06 -3.56 -12.47
N LEU A 33 -7.19 -3.39 -11.76
CA LEU A 33 -8.50 -3.90 -12.17
C LEU A 33 -8.98 -3.28 -13.49
N SER A 34 -8.66 -2.01 -13.72
CA SER A 34 -9.00 -1.27 -14.93
C SER A 34 -7.94 -1.38 -16.03
N ARG A 35 -6.96 -2.29 -15.89
CA ARG A 35 -5.82 -2.45 -16.82
C ARG A 35 -5.00 -1.17 -17.02
N GLY A 36 -4.88 -0.35 -15.98
CA GLY A 36 -4.05 0.85 -15.97
C GLY A 36 -4.79 2.18 -16.23
N VAL A 37 -6.12 2.18 -16.30
CA VAL A 37 -6.90 3.42 -16.44
C VAL A 37 -6.82 4.21 -15.13
N THR A 38 -6.03 5.28 -15.14
CA THR A 38 -5.63 6.03 -13.93
C THR A 38 -6.78 6.58 -13.09
N HIS A 39 -7.91 6.94 -13.72
CA HIS A 39 -9.07 7.46 -13.00
C HIS A 39 -10.03 6.36 -12.49
N LEU A 40 -9.83 5.11 -12.91
CA LEU A 40 -10.59 3.94 -12.46
C LEU A 40 -9.70 3.09 -11.55
N ARG A 41 -9.76 3.38 -10.25
CA ARG A 41 -8.89 2.78 -9.23
C ARG A 41 -9.66 1.78 -8.37
N SER A 42 -8.94 0.89 -7.72
CA SER A 42 -9.49 -0.12 -6.82
C SER A 42 -8.68 -0.17 -5.54
N VAL A 43 -9.38 -0.23 -4.40
CA VAL A 43 -8.75 -0.27 -3.07
C VAL A 43 -8.20 -1.66 -2.80
N LYS A 44 -7.01 -1.70 -2.19
CA LYS A 44 -6.34 -2.90 -1.70
C LYS A 44 -5.89 -2.68 -0.25
N MET A 45 -5.64 -3.77 0.45
CA MET A 45 -5.18 -3.77 1.83
C MET A 45 -4.07 -4.80 1.98
N ILE A 46 -3.05 -4.46 2.76
CA ILE A 46 -1.98 -5.37 3.15
C ILE A 46 -1.59 -5.11 4.61
N GLU A 47 -1.15 -6.15 5.31
CA GLU A 47 -0.62 -6.02 6.67
C GLU A 47 0.68 -5.21 6.67
N LEU A 48 0.81 -4.31 7.65
CA LEU A 48 1.96 -3.43 7.81
C LEU A 48 2.77 -3.88 9.03
N GLU A 49 4.06 -4.11 8.82
CA GLU A 49 4.99 -4.59 9.85
C GLU A 49 5.84 -3.44 10.38
N HIS A 50 5.72 -3.17 11.69
CA HIS A 50 6.61 -2.28 12.42
C HIS A 50 7.82 -3.07 12.92
N GLN A 51 9.02 -2.59 12.61
CA GLN A 51 10.27 -3.17 13.08
C GLN A 51 10.58 -2.69 14.51
N PRO A 52 11.39 -3.44 15.28
CA PRO A 52 11.73 -3.10 16.66
C PRO A 52 12.42 -1.74 16.85
N ASP A 53 13.05 -1.23 15.80
CA ASP A 53 13.73 0.08 15.75
C ASP A 53 12.78 1.24 15.40
N GLY A 54 11.47 0.97 15.26
CA GLY A 54 10.45 1.96 14.92
C GLY A 54 10.28 2.21 13.41
N HIS A 55 11.06 1.54 12.56
CA HIS A 55 10.89 1.64 11.11
C HIS A 55 9.70 0.81 10.62
N ILE A 56 9.08 1.27 9.53
CA ILE A 56 8.06 0.49 8.81
C ILE A 56 8.75 -0.26 7.67
N LYS A 57 8.49 -1.55 7.55
CA LYS A 57 8.98 -2.36 6.43
C LYS A 57 8.33 -1.89 5.14
N THR A 58 9.13 -1.48 4.16
CA THR A 58 8.64 -1.06 2.84
C THR A 58 7.90 -2.20 2.15
N ILE A 59 6.72 -1.90 1.61
CA ILE A 59 5.89 -2.87 0.91
C ILE A 59 6.08 -2.76 -0.60
N SER A 60 6.32 -3.90 -1.26
CA SER A 60 6.15 -4.04 -2.72
C SER A 60 4.71 -4.48 -3.02
N PRO A 61 3.93 -3.71 -3.80
CA PRO A 61 2.54 -4.04 -4.13
C PRO A 61 2.41 -5.25 -5.06
N TYR A 62 3.49 -5.64 -5.73
CA TYR A 62 3.53 -6.76 -6.67
C TYR A 62 4.59 -7.76 -6.23
N THR A 63 4.17 -9.01 -6.03
CA THR A 63 5.06 -10.16 -5.84
C THR A 63 5.22 -10.83 -7.20
N ASN A 64 6.45 -11.02 -7.63
CA ASN A 64 6.76 -11.72 -8.88
C ASN A 64 6.48 -13.23 -8.74
#